data_AF-A0A6G0I1P3-F1
#
_entry.id   AF-A0A6G0I1P3-F1
#
_cell.length_a   1.000
_cell.length_b   1.000
_cell.length_c   1.000
_cell.angle_alpha   90.00
_cell.angle_beta   90.00
_cell.angle_gamma   90.00
#
_symmetry.space_group_name_H-M   'P 1'
#
loop_
_entity.id
_entity.type
_entity.pdbx_description
1 polymer ?
#
loop_
_entity_poly.entity_id
_entity_poly.type
_entity_poly.pdbx_seq_one_letter_code
_entity_poly.pdbx_strand_id
1 'polypeptide(L)'
;MASLKIALLLFVCLEGCVPTSALNIDGLQNVPNAMTPNGDVCKDCTQIFELLADMFSNQDLQKKIMDGIETVCAHLPEPAGKLCKDEVEKMLPIAIKFLTVIVKPAEVCKVIGLCNSCGKQEEMLRYFVKEALEAAATSENQAQPTSQCSFCIFLVKTLEDLLPRERTEGAVIKLVEEICHILPSSYRDQCEAVVGRFTKTVLDAILSYATPQSICTLIHLCHGQEAPVVDPCTLSTYRCRDIKTAVKCGTMFYCQKFAWKPLSYNKF
;
A
#
# COMPACT_ATOMS: atom_id res chain seq x y z
N MET A 1 21.40 22.34 13.52
CA MET A 1 22.29 21.15 13.40
C MET A 1 21.53 19.83 13.25
N ALA A 2 20.26 19.71 13.70
CA ALA A 2 19.42 18.53 13.42
C ALA A 2 18.93 18.46 11.95
N SER A 3 18.60 19.60 11.35
CA SER A 3 18.11 19.67 9.96
C SER A 3 19.15 19.25 8.90
N LEU A 4 20.44 19.48 9.18
CA LEU A 4 21.55 19.06 8.30
C LEU A 4 21.76 17.54 8.36
N LYS A 5 21.55 16.91 9.53
CA LYS A 5 21.62 15.45 9.69
C LYS A 5 20.43 14.74 9.06
N ILE A 6 19.25 15.35 9.08
CA ILE A 6 18.06 14.83 8.39
C ILE A 6 18.23 14.94 6.87
N ALA A 7 18.77 16.06 6.36
CA ALA A 7 19.10 16.19 4.95
C ALA A 7 20.17 15.17 4.50
N LEU A 8 21.18 14.89 5.33
CA LEU A 8 22.17 13.84 5.09
C LEU A 8 21.59 12.42 5.14
N LEU A 9 20.66 12.14 6.05
CA LEU A 9 19.95 10.84 6.11
C LEU A 9 19.00 10.67 4.94
N LEU A 10 18.32 11.73 4.49
CA LEU A 10 17.52 11.73 3.26
C LEU A 10 18.40 11.55 2.03
N PHE A 11 19.59 12.17 1.99
CA PHE A 11 20.59 11.92 0.95
C PHE A 11 21.06 10.47 0.95
N VAL A 12 21.38 9.88 2.10
CA VAL A 12 21.80 8.47 2.22
C VAL A 12 20.68 7.50 1.83
N CYS A 13 19.41 7.84 2.10
CA CYS A 13 18.26 7.07 1.59
C CYS A 13 18.03 7.25 0.08
N LEU A 14 18.36 8.42 -0.47
CA LEU A 14 18.39 8.67 -1.93
C LEU A 14 19.52 7.89 -2.61
N GLU A 15 20.70 7.80 -1.98
CA GLU A 15 21.84 6.97 -2.44
C GLU A 15 21.55 5.46 -2.38
N GLY A 16 20.49 5.04 -1.69
CA GLY A 16 20.02 3.64 -1.70
C GLY A 16 19.25 3.23 -2.98
N CYS A 17 18.94 4.18 -3.87
CA CYS A 17 18.21 3.92 -5.13
C CYS A 17 18.62 4.80 -6.33
N VAL A 18 19.66 5.63 -6.22
CA VAL A 18 20.30 6.26 -7.39
C VAL A 18 21.33 5.25 -7.95
N PRO A 19 21.43 5.05 -9.28
CA PRO A 19 22.50 4.22 -9.85
C PRO A 19 23.82 4.78 -9.34
N THR A 20 24.59 3.95 -8.62
CA THR A 20 25.89 4.31 -8.06
C THR A 20 26.72 5.09 -9.08
N SER A 21 26.73 6.40 -8.93
CA SER A 21 27.64 7.31 -9.61
C SER A 21 28.24 8.16 -8.50
N ALA A 22 29.39 7.68 -8.01
CA ALA A 22 30.30 8.30 -7.04
C ALA A 22 29.96 8.17 -5.54
N LEU A 23 30.13 6.96 -4.99
CA LEU A 23 30.84 6.82 -3.71
C LEU A 23 32.25 6.32 -3.99
N ASN A 24 33.18 7.28 -4.12
CA ASN A 24 34.60 7.00 -4.08
C ASN A 24 34.99 6.76 -2.61
N ILE A 25 35.08 5.50 -2.20
CA ILE A 25 35.87 5.10 -1.04
C ILE A 25 37.08 4.34 -1.59
N ASP A 26 38.22 4.99 -1.47
CA ASP A 26 39.55 4.54 -1.83
C ASP A 26 39.78 3.08 -1.39
N GLY A 27 39.85 2.14 -2.34
CA GLY A 27 40.27 0.77 -2.05
C GLY A 27 39.67 -0.36 -2.89
N LEU A 28 39.96 -0.41 -4.19
CA LEU A 28 40.32 -1.64 -4.94
C LEU A 28 40.49 -1.29 -6.43
N GLN A 29 41.73 -0.99 -6.79
CA GLN A 29 42.15 -0.76 -8.17
C GLN A 29 41.99 -2.05 -9.00
N ASN A 30 41.44 -1.86 -10.21
CA ASN A 30 41.44 -2.75 -11.39
C ASN A 30 40.20 -3.61 -11.61
N VAL A 31 39.14 -3.00 -12.15
CA VAL A 31 38.18 -3.67 -13.05
C VAL A 31 38.12 -2.85 -14.35
N PRO A 32 38.33 -3.47 -15.54
CA PRO A 32 38.38 -2.75 -16.81
C PRO A 32 37.07 -2.00 -17.14
N ASN A 33 37.24 -0.73 -17.53
CA ASN A 33 36.19 0.17 -17.98
C ASN A 33 35.49 -0.36 -19.25
N ALA A 34 34.28 -0.88 -19.06
CA ALA A 34 33.27 -0.97 -20.10
C ALA A 34 31.88 -0.73 -19.51
N MET A 35 31.68 0.41 -18.84
CA MET A 35 30.34 0.89 -18.49
C MET A 35 29.90 1.91 -19.54
N THR A 36 29.00 1.47 -20.42
CA THR A 36 28.22 2.36 -21.29
C THR A 36 27.11 3.03 -20.46
N PRO A 37 26.75 4.30 -20.73
CA PRO A 37 26.01 5.13 -19.79
C PRO A 37 24.49 5.05 -19.98
N ASN A 38 23.92 3.84 -20.02
CA ASN A 38 22.45 3.67 -20.16
C ASN A 38 21.91 2.28 -19.72
N GLY A 39 22.55 1.61 -18.77
CA GLY A 39 22.17 0.26 -18.34
C GLY A 39 20.94 0.25 -17.45
N ASP A 40 19.88 -0.41 -17.91
CA ASP A 40 18.74 -0.78 -17.07
C ASP A 40 19.18 -1.94 -16.16
N VAL A 41 19.39 -1.67 -14.87
CA VAL A 41 19.87 -2.66 -13.88
C VAL A 41 18.91 -3.85 -13.74
N CYS A 42 17.61 -3.63 -13.93
CA CYS A 42 16.66 -4.74 -13.95
C CYS A 42 16.89 -5.60 -15.20
N LYS A 43 17.04 -4.96 -16.37
CA LYS A 43 17.35 -5.67 -17.61
C LYS A 43 18.66 -6.45 -17.50
N ASP A 44 19.71 -5.84 -16.98
CA ASP A 44 21.01 -6.50 -16.80
C ASP A 44 20.88 -7.70 -15.84
N CYS A 45 20.15 -7.54 -14.73
CA CYS A 45 19.84 -8.65 -13.83
C CYS A 45 19.09 -9.79 -14.55
N THR A 46 18.04 -9.46 -15.31
CA THR A 46 17.27 -10.47 -16.03
C THR A 46 18.13 -11.20 -17.06
N GLN A 47 19.00 -10.49 -17.77
CA GLN A 47 19.90 -11.10 -18.76
C GLN A 47 20.93 -12.02 -18.11
N ILE A 48 21.46 -11.67 -16.94
CA ILE A 48 22.38 -12.54 -16.19
C ILE A 48 21.68 -13.86 -15.83
N PHE A 49 20.46 -13.81 -15.30
CA PHE A 49 19.74 -15.01 -14.92
C PHE A 49 19.21 -15.82 -16.11
N GLU A 50 18.90 -15.18 -17.23
CA GLU A 50 18.61 -15.85 -18.51
C GLU A 50 19.84 -16.64 -18.98
N LEU A 51 21.02 -16.01 -18.99
CA LEU A 51 22.26 -16.68 -19.38
C LEU A 51 22.58 -17.88 -18.48
N LEU A 52 22.39 -17.73 -17.16
CA LEU A 52 22.57 -18.82 -16.21
C LEU A 52 21.60 -19.97 -16.49
N ALA A 53 20.33 -19.68 -16.76
CA ALA A 53 19.32 -20.70 -17.09
C ALA A 53 19.65 -21.45 -18.40
N ASP A 54 20.14 -20.73 -19.41
CA ASP A 54 20.59 -21.31 -20.68
C ASP A 54 21.79 -22.23 -20.48
N MET A 55 22.77 -21.80 -19.68
CA MET A 55 23.93 -22.62 -19.32
C MET A 55 23.50 -23.89 -18.58
N PHE A 56 22.61 -23.81 -17.59
CA PHE A 56 22.12 -24.99 -16.89
C PHE A 56 21.29 -25.93 -17.76
N SER A 57 20.68 -25.41 -18.83
CA SER A 57 19.95 -26.22 -19.81
C SER A 57 20.87 -26.87 -20.85
N ASN A 58 22.15 -26.50 -20.92
CA ASN A 58 23.12 -27.05 -21.85
C ASN A 58 23.51 -28.49 -21.48
N GLN A 59 23.29 -29.45 -22.38
CA GLN A 59 23.53 -30.87 -22.14
C GLN A 59 25.01 -31.21 -21.89
N ASP A 60 25.95 -30.51 -22.53
CA ASP A 60 27.39 -30.72 -22.30
C ASP A 60 27.81 -30.27 -20.89
N LEU A 61 27.27 -29.15 -20.41
CA LEU A 61 27.51 -28.68 -19.05
C LEU A 61 26.89 -29.64 -18.03
N GLN A 62 25.65 -30.08 -18.24
CA GLN A 62 25.00 -31.07 -17.37
C GLN A 62 25.82 -32.36 -17.27
N LYS A 63 26.33 -32.85 -18.41
CA LYS A 63 27.18 -34.04 -18.45
C LYS A 63 28.49 -33.82 -17.70
N LYS A 64 29.16 -32.68 -17.88
CA LYS A 64 30.37 -32.35 -17.12
C LYS A 64 30.14 -32.28 -15.62
N ILE A 65 28.98 -31.78 -15.19
CA ILE A 65 28.60 -31.77 -13.77
C ILE A 65 28.40 -33.20 -13.27
N MET A 66 27.70 -34.05 -14.04
CA MET A 66 27.48 -35.46 -13.71
C MET A 66 28.80 -36.22 -13.57
N ASP A 67 29.66 -36.15 -14.60
CA ASP A 67 30.99 -36.79 -14.62
C ASP A 67 31.86 -36.31 -13.44
N GLY A 68 31.77 -35.01 -13.11
CA GLY A 68 32.47 -34.42 -11.98
C GLY A 68 32.04 -35.02 -10.64
N ILE A 69 30.74 -35.21 -10.42
CA ILE A 69 30.22 -35.79 -9.17
C ILE A 69 30.48 -37.31 -9.15
N GLU A 70 30.38 -38.01 -10.28
CA GLU A 70 30.72 -39.44 -10.38
C GLU A 70 32.19 -39.72 -10.05
N THR A 71 33.09 -38.78 -10.37
CA THR A 71 34.50 -38.85 -9.98
C THR A 71 34.65 -38.82 -8.46
N VAL A 72 33.86 -37.99 -7.77
CA VAL A 72 33.81 -37.96 -6.30
C VAL A 72 33.23 -39.28 -5.77
N CYS A 73 32.17 -39.82 -6.39
CA CYS A 73 31.61 -41.12 -6.02
C CYS A 73 32.63 -42.26 -6.16
N ALA A 74 33.54 -42.19 -7.13
CA ALA A 74 34.60 -43.20 -7.32
C ALA A 74 35.66 -43.20 -6.21
N HIS A 75 35.70 -42.16 -5.36
CA HIS A 75 36.59 -42.11 -4.20
C HIS A 75 35.94 -42.67 -2.91
N LEU A 76 34.66 -43.05 -2.97
CA LEU A 76 33.96 -43.67 -1.85
C LEU A 76 34.16 -45.19 -1.85
N PRO A 77 34.30 -45.82 -0.67
CA PRO A 77 34.35 -47.28 -0.56
C PRO A 77 33.00 -47.92 -0.93
N GLU A 78 33.03 -49.14 -1.43
CA GLU A 78 31.81 -49.92 -1.70
C GLU A 78 31.11 -50.34 -0.39
N PRO A 79 29.76 -50.33 -0.31
CA PRO A 79 28.78 -50.09 -1.39
C PRO A 79 28.39 -48.61 -1.62
N ALA A 80 29.01 -47.66 -0.88
CA ALA A 80 28.63 -46.25 -0.92
C ALA A 80 28.96 -45.59 -2.27
N GLY A 81 30.04 -46.00 -2.92
CA GLY A 81 30.40 -45.54 -4.28
C GLY A 81 29.30 -45.84 -5.30
N LYS A 82 28.77 -47.07 -5.31
CA LYS A 82 27.64 -47.46 -6.16
C LYS A 82 26.38 -46.66 -5.84
N LEU A 83 25.99 -46.55 -4.56
CA LEU A 83 24.80 -45.79 -4.16
C LEU A 83 24.90 -44.32 -4.56
N CYS A 84 26.09 -43.72 -4.43
CA CYS A 84 26.35 -42.35 -4.85
C CYS A 84 26.11 -42.15 -6.34
N LYS A 85 26.65 -43.03 -7.19
CA LYS A 85 26.43 -42.97 -8.65
C LYS A 85 24.96 -43.10 -9.02
N ASP A 86 24.28 -44.09 -8.44
CA ASP A 86 22.85 -44.34 -8.70
C ASP A 86 21.98 -43.12 -8.31
N GLU A 87 22.35 -42.41 -7.23
CA GLU A 87 21.62 -41.22 -6.79
C GLU A 87 21.94 -39.99 -7.66
N VAL A 88 23.20 -39.82 -8.07
CA VAL A 88 23.62 -38.72 -8.95
C VAL A 88 22.91 -38.80 -10.30
N GLU A 89 22.88 -39.98 -10.92
CA GLU A 89 22.20 -40.21 -12.20
C GLU A 89 20.70 -39.85 -12.12
N LYS A 90 20.05 -40.12 -10.98
CA LYS A 90 18.61 -39.89 -10.80
C LYS A 90 18.28 -38.48 -10.35
N MET A 91 19.05 -37.94 -9.41
CA MET A 91 18.72 -36.69 -8.74
C MET A 91 19.26 -35.46 -9.45
N LEU A 92 20.43 -35.57 -10.09
CA LEU A 92 21.04 -34.41 -10.74
C LEU A 92 20.15 -33.82 -11.86
N PRO A 93 19.53 -34.61 -12.76
CA PRO A 93 18.62 -34.06 -13.77
C PRO A 93 17.38 -33.40 -13.16
N ILE A 94 16.87 -33.95 -12.05
CA ILE A 94 15.72 -33.39 -11.32
C ILE A 94 16.09 -32.07 -10.66
N ALA A 95 17.26 -31.99 -10.01
CA ALA A 95 17.76 -30.79 -9.36
C ALA A 95 17.99 -29.66 -10.37
N ILE A 96 18.61 -29.97 -11.51
CA ILE A 96 18.84 -28.98 -12.58
C ILE A 96 17.51 -28.45 -13.13
N LYS A 97 16.55 -29.35 -13.39
CA LYS A 97 15.21 -28.96 -13.84
C LYS A 97 14.46 -28.13 -12.78
N PHE A 98 14.60 -28.45 -11.50
CA PHE A 98 13.98 -27.70 -10.42
C PHE A 98 14.56 -26.28 -10.34
N LEU A 99 15.89 -26.15 -10.45
CA LEU A 99 16.58 -24.86 -10.48
C LEU A 99 16.15 -24.02 -11.68
N THR A 100 16.08 -24.58 -12.89
CA THR A 100 15.66 -23.80 -14.08
C THR A 100 14.19 -23.39 -14.04
N VAL A 101 13.33 -24.15 -13.36
CA VAL A 101 11.89 -23.82 -13.21
C VAL A 101 11.66 -22.73 -12.17
N ILE A 102 12.42 -22.74 -11.07
CA ILE A 102 12.22 -21.81 -9.94
C ILE A 102 12.98 -20.50 -10.14
N VAL A 103 14.16 -20.56 -10.76
CA VAL A 103 14.99 -19.38 -11.04
C VAL A 103 14.47 -18.67 -12.29
N LYS A 104 13.24 -18.13 -12.21
CA LYS A 104 12.70 -17.26 -13.24
C LYS A 104 13.44 -15.92 -13.16
N PRO A 105 14.12 -15.46 -14.22
CA PRO A 105 14.98 -14.27 -14.18
C PRO A 105 14.30 -13.04 -13.58
N ALA A 106 13.10 -12.71 -14.04
CA ALA A 106 12.34 -11.57 -13.53
C ALA A 106 11.94 -11.71 -12.06
N GLU A 107 11.56 -12.91 -11.60
CA GLU A 107 11.12 -13.12 -10.22
C GLU A 107 12.29 -13.12 -9.24
N VAL A 108 13.42 -13.72 -9.63
CA VAL A 108 14.65 -13.68 -8.82
C VAL A 108 15.17 -12.26 -8.72
N CYS A 109 15.17 -11.51 -9.83
CA CYS A 109 15.53 -10.11 -9.80
C CYS A 109 14.56 -9.25 -8.97
N LYS A 110 13.26 -9.58 -8.92
CA LYS A 110 12.31 -8.92 -8.01
C LYS A 110 12.59 -9.24 -6.54
N VAL A 111 12.92 -10.49 -6.22
CA VAL A 111 13.24 -10.93 -4.85
C VAL A 111 14.54 -10.28 -4.36
N ILE A 112 15.55 -10.16 -5.23
CA ILE A 112 16.82 -9.47 -4.93
C ILE A 112 16.62 -7.93 -4.91
N GLY A 113 15.49 -7.43 -5.40
CA GLY A 113 15.15 -6.00 -5.40
C GLY A 113 15.68 -5.22 -6.61
N LEU A 114 16.27 -5.91 -7.60
CA LEU A 114 16.81 -5.31 -8.82
C LEU A 114 15.73 -5.08 -9.89
N CYS A 115 14.64 -5.85 -9.87
CA CYS A 115 13.50 -5.72 -10.78
C CYS A 115 12.19 -5.31 -10.10
N ASN A 116 12.28 -4.64 -8.96
CA ASN A 116 11.15 -3.87 -8.47
C ASN A 116 11.27 -2.47 -9.05
N SER A 117 10.17 -1.97 -9.62
CA SER A 117 10.12 -0.56 -9.94
C SER A 117 10.37 0.21 -8.64
N CYS A 118 11.26 1.17 -8.74
CA CYS A 118 11.25 2.39 -7.95
C CYS A 118 9.90 3.13 -8.11
N GLY A 119 8.75 2.45 -8.20
CA GLY A 119 7.44 3.07 -8.41
C GLY A 119 6.81 3.40 -7.07
N LYS A 120 6.65 2.39 -6.20
CA LYS A 120 5.98 2.57 -4.90
C LYS A 120 6.84 3.34 -3.89
N GLN A 121 8.16 3.14 -3.93
CA GLN A 121 9.10 3.87 -3.08
C GLN A 121 9.30 5.30 -3.57
N GLU A 122 9.37 5.54 -4.88
CA GLU A 122 9.36 6.90 -5.46
C GLU A 122 8.03 7.59 -5.23
N GLU A 123 6.89 6.91 -5.30
CA GLU A 123 5.57 7.48 -5.03
C GLU A 123 5.43 7.91 -3.57
N MET A 124 5.92 7.09 -2.64
CA MET A 124 6.02 7.43 -1.23
C MET A 124 6.97 8.62 -1.02
N LEU A 125 8.18 8.59 -1.57
CA LEU A 125 9.16 9.69 -1.48
C LEU A 125 8.60 10.97 -2.10
N ARG A 126 7.97 10.89 -3.26
CA ARG A 126 7.35 12.00 -3.98
C ARG A 126 6.20 12.59 -3.18
N TYR A 127 5.41 11.75 -2.50
CA TYR A 127 4.36 12.19 -1.59
C TYR A 127 4.96 13.03 -0.44
N PHE A 128 5.95 12.50 0.26
CA PHE A 128 6.61 13.20 1.37
C PHE A 128 7.40 14.44 0.94
N VAL A 129 8.04 14.42 -0.24
CA VAL A 129 8.74 15.58 -0.81
C VAL A 129 7.75 16.67 -1.21
N LYS A 130 6.61 16.32 -1.80
CA LYS A 130 5.55 17.28 -2.13
C LYS A 130 4.99 17.94 -0.88
N GLU A 131 4.68 17.16 0.15
CA GLU A 131 4.23 17.67 1.45
C GLU A 131 5.29 18.57 2.10
N ALA A 132 6.57 18.20 2.04
CA ALA A 132 7.67 19.02 2.57
C ALA A 132 7.86 20.33 1.79
N LEU A 133 7.67 20.32 0.46
CA LEU A 133 7.69 21.53 -0.38
C LEU A 133 6.51 22.45 -0.10
N GLU A 134 5.31 21.89 0.07
CA GLU A 134 4.09 22.65 0.40
C GLU A 134 4.20 23.28 1.79
N ALA A 135 4.74 22.55 2.78
CA ALA A 135 5.02 23.07 4.12
C ALA A 135 6.11 24.18 4.13
N ALA A 136 7.04 24.16 3.18
CA ALA A 136 8.05 25.22 3.02
C ALA A 136 7.50 26.48 2.32
N ALA A 137 6.41 26.34 1.56
CA ALA A 137 5.77 27.46 0.84
C ALA A 137 4.78 28.25 1.70
N THR A 138 4.22 27.66 2.77
CA THR A 138 3.32 28.35 3.71
C THR A 138 4.06 28.79 4.97
N SER A 139 4.60 30.02 4.94
CA SER A 139 4.91 30.75 6.17
C SER A 139 3.61 31.26 6.79
N GLU A 140 3.46 31.03 8.10
CA GLU A 140 2.44 31.56 9.03
C GLU A 140 1.14 30.73 9.25
N ASN A 141 1.09 30.09 10.43
CA ASN A 141 -0.11 29.70 11.19
C ASN A 141 -1.04 28.58 10.69
N GLN A 142 -0.54 27.55 10.01
CA GLN A 142 -1.25 26.27 9.91
C GLN A 142 -0.39 25.13 10.42
N ALA A 143 -1.00 24.22 11.20
CA ALA A 143 -0.35 23.08 11.81
C ALA A 143 0.43 22.31 10.74
N GLN A 144 1.77 22.27 10.87
CA GLN A 144 2.61 21.47 9.99
C GLN A 144 2.09 20.03 9.99
N PRO A 145 1.90 19.40 8.81
CA PRO A 145 1.60 17.98 8.78
C PRO A 145 2.77 17.27 9.46
N THR A 146 2.46 16.59 10.56
CA THR A 146 3.44 15.74 11.23
C THR A 146 3.83 14.61 10.27
N SER A 147 5.02 14.04 10.45
CA SER A 147 5.42 12.84 9.68
C SER A 147 4.38 11.71 9.76
N GLN A 148 3.64 11.64 10.88
CA GLN A 148 2.54 10.72 11.13
C GLN A 148 1.29 11.05 10.30
N CYS A 149 0.96 12.34 10.12
CA CYS A 149 -0.15 12.79 9.29
C CYS A 149 0.07 12.41 7.82
N SER A 150 1.22 12.79 7.26
CA SER A 150 1.55 12.49 5.86
C SER A 150 1.63 10.98 5.60
N PHE A 151 2.16 10.20 6.56
CA PHE A 151 2.17 8.74 6.47
C PHE A 151 0.75 8.16 6.49
N CYS A 152 -0.13 8.66 7.37
CA CYS A 152 -1.51 8.22 7.42
C CYS A 152 -2.22 8.47 6.09
N ILE A 153 -2.09 9.68 5.52
CA ILE A 153 -2.77 10.04 4.27
C ILE A 153 -2.29 9.14 3.13
N PHE A 154 -0.98 8.90 3.04
CA PHE A 154 -0.41 7.97 2.07
C PHE A 154 -0.98 6.56 2.22
N LEU A 155 -1.05 6.06 3.46
CA LEU A 155 -1.57 4.73 3.75
C LEU A 155 -3.04 4.60 3.34
N VAL A 156 -3.87 5.58 3.69
CA VAL A 156 -5.31 5.56 3.35
C VAL A 156 -5.52 5.62 1.84
N LYS A 157 -4.78 6.48 1.10
CA LYS A 157 -4.83 6.50 -0.37
C LYS A 157 -4.42 5.15 -0.98
N THR A 158 -3.36 4.55 -0.44
CA THR A 158 -2.91 3.23 -0.90
C THR A 158 -3.98 2.18 -0.68
N LEU A 159 -4.70 2.23 0.45
CA LEU A 159 -5.81 1.33 0.73
C LEU A 159 -7.01 1.56 -0.21
N GLU A 160 -7.32 2.81 -0.55
CA GLU A 160 -8.35 3.16 -1.54
C GLU A 160 -8.02 2.57 -2.93
N ASP A 161 -6.75 2.64 -3.36
CA ASP A 161 -6.30 2.09 -4.64
C ASP A 161 -6.32 0.56 -4.67
N LEU A 162 -5.99 -0.08 -3.54
CA LEU A 162 -6.01 -1.55 -3.41
C LEU A 162 -7.42 -2.13 -3.24
N LEU A 163 -8.40 -1.31 -2.81
CA LEU A 163 -9.78 -1.70 -2.59
C LEU A 163 -10.73 -0.91 -3.51
N PRO A 164 -10.78 -1.23 -4.82
CA PRO A 164 -11.58 -0.50 -5.78
C PRO A 164 -13.04 -0.39 -5.33
N ARG A 165 -13.57 0.83 -5.37
CA ARG A 165 -14.93 1.19 -4.93
C ARG A 165 -15.99 0.21 -5.44
N GLU A 166 -15.93 -0.15 -6.72
CA GLU A 166 -16.90 -1.04 -7.36
C GLU A 166 -16.89 -2.47 -6.78
N ARG A 167 -15.70 -2.99 -6.44
CA ARG A 167 -15.55 -4.33 -5.86
C ARG A 167 -16.08 -4.35 -4.42
N THR A 168 -15.77 -3.31 -3.65
CA THR A 168 -16.15 -3.21 -2.23
C THR A 168 -17.64 -2.91 -2.09
N GLU A 169 -18.20 -2.02 -2.89
CA GLU A 169 -19.64 -1.70 -2.91
C GLU A 169 -20.49 -2.91 -3.24
N GLY A 170 -20.14 -3.67 -4.29
CA GLY A 170 -20.88 -4.87 -4.68
C GLY A 170 -20.87 -5.95 -3.59
N ALA A 171 -19.76 -6.10 -2.85
CA ALA A 171 -19.67 -7.04 -1.74
C ALA A 171 -20.55 -6.62 -0.55
N VAL A 172 -20.57 -5.32 -0.22
CA VAL A 172 -21.40 -4.78 0.86
C VAL A 172 -22.88 -4.88 0.53
N ILE A 173 -23.29 -4.52 -0.70
CA ILE A 173 -24.68 -4.61 -1.14
C ILE A 173 -25.19 -6.05 -1.01
N LYS A 174 -24.45 -7.03 -1.55
CA LYS A 174 -24.81 -8.45 -1.44
C LYS A 174 -24.96 -8.92 0.00
N LEU A 175 -24.07 -8.48 0.88
CA LEU A 175 -24.13 -8.83 2.29
C LEU A 175 -25.40 -8.27 2.95
N VAL A 176 -25.81 -7.05 2.61
CA VAL A 176 -27.03 -6.44 3.16
C VAL A 176 -28.28 -7.08 2.52
N GLU A 177 -28.23 -7.50 1.26
CA GLU A 177 -29.33 -8.20 0.58
C GLU A 177 -29.69 -9.53 1.23
N GLU A 178 -28.75 -10.19 1.94
CA GLU A 178 -29.05 -11.41 2.70
C GLU A 178 -30.15 -11.22 3.75
N ILE A 179 -30.36 -9.99 4.25
CA ILE A 179 -31.45 -9.71 5.17
C ILE A 179 -32.83 -9.92 4.53
N CYS A 180 -32.93 -9.75 3.21
CA CYS A 180 -34.16 -9.94 2.45
C CYS A 180 -34.54 -11.43 2.33
N HIS A 181 -33.58 -12.35 2.50
CA HIS A 181 -33.84 -13.80 2.54
C HIS A 181 -34.43 -14.26 3.88
N ILE A 182 -34.33 -13.44 4.93
CA ILE A 182 -34.90 -13.72 6.25
C ILE A 182 -36.38 -13.31 6.29
N LEU A 183 -36.78 -12.38 5.43
CA LEU A 183 -38.15 -11.87 5.35
C LEU A 183 -39.09 -12.86 4.66
N PRO A 184 -40.41 -12.85 5.00
CA PRO A 184 -41.41 -13.62 4.27
C PRO A 184 -41.41 -13.26 2.78
N SER A 185 -41.70 -14.23 1.93
CA SER A 185 -41.66 -14.08 0.46
C SER A 185 -42.51 -12.92 -0.07
N SER A 186 -43.57 -12.53 0.64
CA SER A 186 -44.42 -11.37 0.30
C SER A 186 -43.71 -10.02 0.38
N TYR A 187 -42.58 -9.90 1.08
CA TYR A 187 -41.84 -8.65 1.29
C TYR A 187 -40.48 -8.63 0.59
N ARG A 188 -40.06 -9.75 -0.01
CA ARG A 188 -38.70 -9.92 -0.51
C ARG A 188 -38.36 -8.92 -1.62
N ASP A 189 -39.23 -8.78 -2.63
CA ASP A 189 -39.02 -7.83 -3.74
C ASP A 189 -38.98 -6.37 -3.25
N GLN A 190 -39.80 -6.03 -2.25
CA GLN A 190 -39.80 -4.69 -1.64
C GLN A 190 -38.53 -4.46 -0.82
N CYS A 191 -38.04 -5.47 -0.12
CA CYS A 191 -36.79 -5.42 0.64
C CYS A 191 -35.59 -5.24 -0.28
N GLU A 192 -35.47 -6.03 -1.35
CA GLU A 192 -34.36 -5.95 -2.30
C GLU A 192 -34.31 -4.56 -2.98
N ALA A 193 -35.47 -4.01 -3.36
CA ALA A 193 -35.55 -2.66 -3.91
C ALA A 193 -35.11 -1.56 -2.92
N VAL A 194 -35.47 -1.71 -1.63
CA VAL A 194 -35.06 -0.79 -0.56
C VAL A 194 -33.56 -0.93 -0.30
N VAL A 195 -33.08 -2.15 -0.06
CA VAL A 195 -31.66 -2.42 0.23
C VAL A 195 -30.77 -1.93 -0.91
N GLY A 196 -31.09 -2.26 -2.17
CA GLY A 196 -30.28 -1.82 -3.31
C GLY A 196 -30.19 -0.30 -3.42
N ARG A 197 -31.29 0.43 -3.19
CA ARG A 197 -31.32 1.90 -3.29
C ARG A 197 -30.67 2.59 -2.09
N PHE A 198 -31.02 2.16 -0.88
CA PHE A 198 -30.56 2.81 0.35
C PHE A 198 -29.11 2.46 0.66
N THR A 199 -28.68 1.21 0.51
CA THR A 199 -27.29 0.80 0.77
C THR A 199 -26.33 1.54 -0.15
N LYS A 200 -26.65 1.67 -1.44
CA LYS A 200 -25.86 2.47 -2.38
C LYS A 200 -25.76 3.93 -1.97
N THR A 201 -26.90 4.58 -1.69
CA THR A 201 -26.94 6.00 -1.28
C THR A 201 -26.15 6.24 0.01
N VAL A 202 -26.28 5.33 0.99
CA VAL A 202 -25.56 5.41 2.27
C VAL A 202 -24.06 5.20 2.06
N LEU A 203 -23.67 4.22 1.25
CA LEU A 203 -22.27 3.96 0.97
C LEU A 203 -21.62 5.12 0.21
N ASP A 204 -22.30 5.69 -0.79
CA ASP A 204 -21.84 6.90 -1.48
C ASP A 204 -21.66 8.07 -0.53
N ALA A 205 -22.60 8.28 0.41
CA ALA A 205 -22.49 9.32 1.42
C ALA A 205 -21.29 9.09 2.35
N ILE A 206 -21.09 7.86 2.85
CA ILE A 206 -19.94 7.51 3.70
C ILE A 206 -18.63 7.75 2.96
N LEU A 207 -18.52 7.24 1.73
CA LEU A 207 -17.32 7.36 0.92
C LEU A 207 -17.04 8.81 0.48
N SER A 208 -18.08 9.65 0.35
CA SER A 208 -17.90 11.08 0.08
C SER A 208 -17.28 11.83 1.26
N TYR A 209 -17.53 11.35 2.48
CA TYR A 209 -16.98 11.94 3.70
C TYR A 209 -15.62 11.34 4.06
N ALA A 210 -15.39 10.06 3.73
CA ALA A 210 -14.21 9.27 4.06
C ALA A 210 -12.98 9.60 3.19
N THR A 211 -12.60 10.87 3.10
CA THR A 211 -11.35 11.28 2.46
C THR A 211 -10.15 10.86 3.31
N PRO A 212 -8.97 10.62 2.71
CA PRO A 212 -7.73 10.34 3.45
C PRO A 212 -7.45 11.34 4.57
N GLN A 213 -7.71 12.64 4.31
CA GLN A 213 -7.55 13.70 5.31
C GLN A 213 -8.50 13.51 6.50
N SER A 214 -9.79 13.28 6.23
CA SER A 214 -10.81 13.13 7.27
C SER A 214 -10.57 11.88 8.13
N ILE A 215 -10.14 10.77 7.54
CA ILE A 215 -9.83 9.53 8.24
C ILE A 215 -8.64 9.76 9.15
N CYS A 216 -7.58 10.38 8.63
CA CYS A 216 -6.36 10.66 9.40
C CYS A 216 -6.56 11.69 10.51
N THR A 217 -7.48 12.64 10.32
CA THR A 217 -7.92 13.53 11.40
C THR A 217 -8.78 12.80 12.43
N LEU A 218 -9.68 11.91 12.01
CA LEU A 218 -10.54 11.13 12.91
C LEU A 218 -9.74 10.22 13.85
N ILE A 219 -8.65 9.63 13.36
CA ILE A 219 -7.74 8.81 14.18
C ILE A 219 -6.62 9.62 14.82
N HIS A 220 -6.74 10.95 14.81
CA HIS A 220 -5.81 11.90 15.46
C HIS A 220 -4.35 11.85 14.97
N LEU A 221 -4.09 11.32 13.77
CA LEU A 221 -2.75 11.35 13.15
C LEU A 221 -2.50 12.66 12.40
N CYS A 222 -3.56 13.36 11.98
CA CYS A 222 -3.49 14.70 11.40
C CYS A 222 -4.15 15.74 12.31
N HIS A 223 -3.45 16.83 12.59
CA HIS A 223 -4.05 18.03 13.20
C HIS A 223 -4.80 18.82 12.11
N GLY A 224 -6.10 18.61 11.98
CA GLY A 224 -6.95 19.60 11.34
C GLY A 224 -7.10 20.80 12.28
N GLN A 225 -7.56 21.95 11.79
CA GLN A 225 -8.38 22.78 12.66
C GLN A 225 -9.39 21.82 13.30
N GLU A 226 -9.44 21.78 14.63
CA GLU A 226 -10.61 21.27 15.32
C GLU A 226 -11.80 22.09 14.79
N ALA A 227 -12.35 21.73 13.63
CA ALA A 227 -13.77 21.80 13.46
C ALA A 227 -14.25 20.82 14.52
N PRO A 228 -14.84 21.30 15.62
CA PRO A 228 -15.32 20.39 16.64
C PRO A 228 -16.27 19.46 15.91
N VAL A 229 -15.97 18.16 15.90
CA VAL A 229 -16.92 17.09 15.51
C VAL A 229 -17.99 16.96 16.62
N VAL A 230 -18.33 18.08 17.23
CA VAL A 230 -19.51 18.28 18.03
C VAL A 230 -20.52 18.75 17.00
N ASP A 231 -21.35 17.84 16.50
CA ASP A 231 -22.52 18.20 15.70
C ASP A 231 -23.15 19.43 16.38
N PRO A 232 -23.23 20.60 15.71
CA PRO A 232 -23.75 21.81 16.33
C PRO A 232 -25.14 21.59 16.94
N CYS A 233 -25.89 20.62 16.42
CA CYS A 233 -27.17 20.21 16.96
C CYS A 233 -27.07 19.44 18.29
N THR A 234 -25.90 19.12 18.83
CA THR A 234 -25.69 18.58 20.18
C THR A 234 -25.54 19.68 21.23
N LEU A 235 -25.14 20.89 20.81
CA LEU A 235 -25.01 22.05 21.69
C LEU A 235 -26.38 22.67 21.95
N SER A 236 -26.80 22.72 23.21
CA SER A 236 -28.08 23.31 23.62
C SER A 236 -28.26 24.77 23.15
N THR A 237 -27.17 25.54 23.17
CA THR A 237 -27.12 26.95 22.77
C THR A 237 -27.29 27.17 21.27
N TYR A 238 -26.91 26.20 20.43
CA TYR A 238 -27.13 26.25 18.98
C TYR A 238 -28.46 25.61 18.61
N ARG A 239 -28.72 24.39 19.10
CA ARG A 239 -29.93 23.58 18.85
C ARG A 239 -31.22 24.38 19.01
N CYS A 240 -31.32 25.19 20.07
CA CYS A 240 -32.51 26.01 20.36
C CYS A 240 -32.25 27.52 20.22
N ARG A 241 -31.34 27.95 19.35
CA ARG A 241 -31.09 29.38 19.15
C ARG A 241 -32.27 30.09 18.48
N ASP A 242 -32.81 29.48 17.43
CA ASP A 242 -33.89 30.03 16.60
C ASP A 242 -34.66 28.91 15.88
N ILE A 243 -35.84 29.23 15.36
CA ILE A 243 -36.74 28.28 14.67
C ILE A 243 -36.01 27.54 13.55
N LYS A 244 -35.25 28.25 12.72
CA LYS A 244 -34.55 27.67 11.57
C LYS A 244 -33.51 26.65 12.02
N THR A 245 -32.79 26.95 13.09
CA THR A 245 -31.78 26.05 13.65
C THR A 245 -32.42 24.84 14.34
N ALA A 246 -33.52 25.01 15.09
CA ALA A 246 -34.20 23.87 15.72
C ALA A 246 -34.87 22.94 14.69
N VAL A 247 -35.39 23.48 13.59
CA VAL A 247 -35.90 22.67 12.47
C VAL A 247 -34.75 21.90 11.82
N LYS A 248 -33.62 22.56 11.54
CA LYS A 248 -32.41 21.91 11.01
C LYS A 248 -31.91 20.79 11.94
N CYS A 249 -32.02 20.98 13.24
CA CYS A 249 -31.59 20.03 14.26
C CYS A 249 -32.68 19.03 14.71
N GLY A 250 -33.84 18.96 14.05
CA GLY A 250 -34.91 18.02 14.39
C GLY A 250 -35.52 18.21 15.79
N THR A 251 -35.35 19.37 16.41
CA THR A 251 -35.67 19.63 17.83
C THR A 251 -36.69 20.75 18.02
N MET A 252 -37.36 21.17 16.95
CA MET A 252 -38.38 22.23 16.97
C MET A 252 -39.38 22.08 18.12
N PHE A 253 -40.00 20.90 18.27
CA PHE A 253 -40.98 20.65 19.33
C PHE A 253 -40.36 20.71 20.74
N TYR A 254 -39.15 20.20 20.90
CA TYR A 254 -38.41 20.27 22.17
C TYR A 254 -38.08 21.73 22.52
N CYS A 255 -37.52 22.49 21.58
CA CYS A 255 -37.16 23.88 21.80
C CYS A 255 -38.40 24.75 22.05
N GLN A 256 -39.49 24.57 21.30
CA GLN A 256 -40.73 25.31 21.49
C GLN A 256 -41.38 25.04 22.86
N LYS A 257 -41.26 23.82 23.39
CA LYS A 257 -41.92 23.44 24.64
C LYS A 257 -41.07 23.74 25.88
N PHE A 258 -39.75 23.64 25.77
CA PHE A 258 -38.86 23.64 26.94
C PHE A 258 -37.77 24.71 26.91
N ALA A 259 -37.41 25.28 25.75
CA ALA A 259 -36.32 26.25 25.64
C ALA A 259 -36.81 27.68 25.34
N TRP A 260 -37.72 27.82 24.38
CA TRP A 260 -38.38 29.08 24.08
C TRP A 260 -39.59 29.20 24.99
N LYS A 261 -39.53 30.10 25.97
CA LYS A 261 -40.74 30.48 26.71
C LYS A 261 -41.79 30.94 25.70
N PRO A 262 -43.09 30.65 25.92
CA PRO A 262 -44.12 31.15 25.02
C PRO A 262 -44.00 32.68 25.00
N LEU A 263 -43.90 33.25 23.80
CA LEU A 263 -44.12 34.67 23.59
C LEU A 263 -45.53 34.95 24.14
N SER A 264 -45.61 35.50 25.35
CA SER A 264 -46.84 36.06 25.87
C SER A 264 -47.26 37.15 24.89
N TYR A 265 -48.28 36.82 24.10
CA TYR A 265 -48.95 37.71 23.20
C TYR A 265 -49.38 38.99 23.95
N ASN A 266 -49.18 40.13 23.29
CA ASN A 266 -49.38 41.49 23.77
C ASN A 266 -50.64 41.67 24.66
N LYS A 267 -50.47 42.34 25.80
CA LYS A 267 -51.59 43.04 26.47
C LYS A 267 -51.80 44.37 25.75
N PHE A 268 -53.00 44.53 25.18
CA PHE A 268 -53.64 45.83 24.97
C PHE A 268 -53.92 46.49 26.32
#